data_AF-A0A918C3Q5-F1
#
_entry.id   AF-A0A918C3Q5-F1
#
_cell.length_a   1.000
_cell.length_b   1.000
_cell.length_c   1.000
_cell.angle_alpha   90.00
_cell.angle_beta   90.00
_cell.angle_gamma   90.00
#
_symmetry.space_group_name_H-M   'P 1'
#
loop_
_entity.id
_entity.type
_entity.pdbx_description
1 polymer ?
#
loop_
_entity_poly.entity_id
_entity_poly.type
_entity_poly.pdbx_seq_one_letter_code
_entity_poly.pdbx_strand_id
1 'polypeptide(L)'
;MNTPPSLLPQHLTRTETEEFLRLMTHLVTTCRSVAEQYPDGWRPPSPDKPADFGASMALIAEISRALNQTRRGIRRISDGARYRLHAPKPPASLQHYAGQP
;
A
#
# COMPACT_ATOMS: atom_id res chain seq x y z
N MET A 1 -18.34 -16.78 11.18
CA MET A 1 -17.17 -15.90 10.97
C MET A 1 -17.69 -14.48 10.87
N ASN A 2 -17.35 -13.58 11.81
CA ASN A 2 -17.66 -12.16 11.67
C ASN A 2 -16.65 -11.53 10.71
N THR A 3 -17.07 -11.21 9.50
CA THR A 3 -16.29 -10.35 8.60
C THR A 3 -16.19 -8.98 9.28
N PRO A 4 -14.98 -8.47 9.60
CA PRO A 4 -14.88 -7.14 10.16
C PRO A 4 -15.48 -6.13 9.17
N PRO A 5 -16.19 -5.09 9.65
CA PRO A 5 -16.84 -4.13 8.78
C PRO A 5 -15.83 -3.50 7.81
N SER A 6 -16.25 -3.33 6.56
CA SER A 6 -15.43 -2.69 5.53
C SER A 6 -14.98 -1.31 5.99
N LEU A 7 -13.69 -1.01 5.83
CA LEU A 7 -13.17 0.33 6.10
C LEU A 7 -13.72 1.30 5.07
N LEU A 8 -14.38 2.36 5.53
CA LEU A 8 -14.84 3.47 4.71
C LEU A 8 -13.77 4.58 4.69
N PRO A 9 -13.73 5.42 3.64
CA PRO A 9 -12.77 6.53 3.55
C PRO A 9 -12.77 7.44 4.78
N GLN A 10 -13.94 7.68 5.39
CA GLN A 10 -14.10 8.50 6.60
C GLN A 10 -13.41 7.94 7.86
N HIS A 11 -12.99 6.67 7.85
CA HIS A 11 -12.26 6.04 8.95
C HIS A 11 -10.74 6.30 8.88
N LEU A 12 -10.27 6.81 7.75
CA LEU A 12 -8.87 7.16 7.53
C LEU A 12 -8.62 8.60 8.00
N THR A 13 -7.48 8.80 8.64
CA THR A 13 -6.94 10.14 8.87
C THR A 13 -6.47 10.74 7.55
N ARG A 14 -6.26 12.07 7.56
CA ARG A 14 -5.66 12.77 6.41
C ARG A 14 -4.29 12.19 6.05
N THR A 15 -3.42 11.98 7.04
CA THR A 15 -2.07 11.43 6.83
C THR A 15 -2.10 10.01 6.26
N GLU A 16 -3.01 9.15 6.70
CA GLU A 16 -3.17 7.81 6.13
C GLU A 16 -3.71 7.84 4.69
N THR A 17 -4.59 8.79 4.39
CA THR A 17 -5.11 9.00 3.04
C THR A 17 -3.99 9.46 2.11
N GLU A 18 -3.17 10.42 2.55
CA GLU A 18 -2.00 10.90 1.82
C GLU A 18 -0.98 9.78 1.59
N GLU A 19 -0.69 8.96 2.61
CA GLU A 19 0.20 7.80 2.48
C GLU A 19 -0.36 6.73 1.54
N PHE A 20 -1.66 6.44 1.59
CA PHE A 20 -2.33 5.54 0.65
C PHE A 20 -2.15 6.02 -0.79
N LEU A 21 -2.43 7.29 -1.05
CA LEU A 21 -2.27 7.89 -2.38
C LEU A 21 -0.82 7.84 -2.85
N ARG A 22 0.13 8.10 -1.95
CA ARG A 22 1.57 8.00 -2.24
C ARG A 22 1.98 6.58 -2.63
N LEU A 23 1.53 5.57 -1.89
CA LEU A 23 1.80 4.15 -2.19
C LEU A 23 1.22 3.73 -3.54
N MET A 24 -0.03 4.11 -3.82
CA MET A 24 -0.67 3.81 -5.10
C MET A 24 0.01 4.53 -6.26
N THR A 25 0.39 5.79 -6.09
CA THR A 25 1.13 6.57 -7.09
C THR A 25 2.47 5.92 -7.41
N HIS A 26 3.19 5.46 -6.39
CA HIS A 26 4.46 4.74 -6.58
C HIS A 26 4.26 3.46 -7.37
N LEU A 27 3.28 2.61 -7.00
CA LEU A 27 2.98 1.37 -7.71
C LEU A 27 2.63 1.62 -9.19
N VAL A 28 1.72 2.57 -9.46
CA VAL A 28 1.30 2.91 -10.83
C VAL A 28 2.47 3.46 -11.63
N THR A 29 3.31 4.30 -11.02
CA THR A 29 4.50 4.85 -11.68
C THR A 29 5.48 3.75 -12.05
N THR A 30 5.77 2.79 -11.16
CA THR A 30 6.61 1.64 -11.46
C THR A 30 6.06 0.82 -12.62
N CYS A 31 4.76 0.49 -12.60
CA CYS A 31 4.13 -0.24 -13.68
C CYS A 31 4.19 0.52 -15.02
N ARG A 32 4.00 1.85 -14.99
CA ARG A 32 4.12 2.71 -16.18
C ARG A 32 5.54 2.71 -16.72
N SER A 33 6.55 2.87 -15.87
CA SER A 33 7.96 2.84 -16.28
C SER A 33 8.34 1.50 -16.93
N VAL A 34 7.80 0.39 -16.44
CA VAL A 34 7.94 -0.92 -17.10
C VAL A 34 7.25 -0.93 -18.46
N ALA A 35 6.02 -0.41 -18.57
CA ALA A 35 5.30 -0.36 -19.84
C ALA A 35 6.00 0.54 -20.89
N GLU A 36 6.60 1.65 -20.45
CA GLU A 36 7.38 2.55 -21.32
C GLU A 36 8.66 1.89 -21.84
N GLN A 37 9.28 0.98 -21.07
CA GLN A 37 10.42 0.18 -21.52
C GLN A 37 10.03 -0.89 -22.55
N TYR A 38 8.78 -1.35 -22.51
CA TYR A 38 8.27 -2.44 -23.36
C TYR A 38 6.93 -2.06 -24.00
N PRO A 39 6.90 -1.06 -24.90
CA PRO A 39 5.65 -0.51 -25.45
C PRO A 39 4.83 -1.53 -26.26
N ASP A 40 5.50 -2.48 -26.91
CA ASP A 40 4.87 -3.57 -27.69
C ASP A 40 4.67 -4.86 -26.86
N GLY A 41 4.82 -4.75 -25.53
CA GLY A 41 4.86 -5.88 -24.61
C GLY A 41 6.27 -6.48 -24.45
N TRP A 42 6.45 -7.25 -23.38
CA TRP A 42 7.72 -7.91 -23.13
C TRP A 42 7.97 -9.01 -24.18
N ARG A 43 9.10 -8.93 -24.89
CA ARG A 43 9.60 -9.97 -25.80
C ARG A 43 11.06 -10.27 -25.48
N PRO A 44 11.46 -11.54 -25.41
CA PRO A 44 12.87 -11.88 -25.30
C PRO A 44 13.59 -11.44 -26.59
N PRO A 45 14.63 -10.60 -26.53
CA PRO A 45 15.38 -10.20 -27.72
C PRO A 45 16.12 -11.36 -28.38
N SER A 46 16.38 -12.48 -27.70
CA SER A 46 16.87 -13.70 -28.34
C SER A 46 16.43 -14.97 -27.59
N PRO A 47 15.71 -15.91 -28.23
CA PRO A 47 15.25 -17.14 -27.58
C PRO A 47 16.39 -18.04 -27.08
N ASP A 48 17.61 -17.86 -27.60
CA ASP A 48 18.76 -18.70 -27.31
C ASP A 48 19.73 -18.10 -26.27
N LYS A 49 19.43 -16.93 -25.70
CA LYS A 49 20.34 -16.23 -24.77
C LYS A 49 19.85 -16.26 -23.32
N PRO A 50 20.60 -16.88 -22.40
CA PRO A 50 20.34 -16.81 -20.96
C PRO A 50 20.40 -15.40 -20.37
N ALA A 51 20.98 -14.43 -21.10
CA ALA A 51 21.01 -13.03 -20.70
C ALA A 51 19.60 -12.45 -20.47
N ASP A 52 18.60 -12.97 -21.19
CA ASP A 52 17.20 -12.53 -21.09
C ASP A 52 16.53 -13.06 -19.81
N PHE A 53 17.02 -14.17 -19.26
CA PHE A 53 16.53 -14.72 -17.99
C PHE A 53 16.87 -13.80 -16.82
N GLY A 54 18.11 -13.31 -16.75
CA GLY A 54 18.55 -12.39 -15.69
C GLY A 54 17.77 -11.08 -15.69
N ALA A 55 17.56 -10.49 -16.87
CA ALA A 55 16.76 -9.29 -17.04
C ALA A 55 15.29 -9.51 -16.66
N SER A 56 14.71 -10.65 -17.05
CA SER A 56 13.34 -11.04 -16.67
C SER A 56 13.17 -11.18 -15.15
N MET A 57 14.13 -11.84 -14.50
CA MET A 57 14.13 -12.01 -13.05
C MET A 57 14.29 -10.67 -12.31
N ALA A 58 15.11 -9.76 -12.84
CA ALA A 58 15.25 -8.42 -12.29
C ALA A 58 13.93 -7.62 -12.38
N LEU A 59 13.27 -7.67 -13.54
CA LEU A 59 11.98 -7.03 -13.77
C LEU A 59 10.89 -7.58 -12.83
N ILE A 60 10.78 -8.91 -12.72
CA ILE A 60 9.86 -9.57 -11.80
C ILE A 60 10.13 -9.13 -10.36
N ALA A 61 11.41 -9.07 -9.96
CA ALA A 61 11.79 -8.67 -8.61
C ALA A 61 11.42 -7.21 -8.32
N GLU A 62 11.60 -6.30 -9.28
CA GLU A 62 11.22 -4.89 -9.15
C GLU A 62 9.70 -4.73 -8.93
N ILE A 63 8.89 -5.29 -9.82
CA ILE A 63 7.42 -5.24 -9.73
C ILE A 63 6.96 -5.88 -8.41
N SER A 64 7.53 -7.03 -8.05
CA SER A 64 7.21 -7.74 -6.81
C SER A 64 7.54 -6.92 -5.57
N ARG A 65 8.65 -6.17 -5.56
CA ARG A 65 9.02 -5.29 -4.46
C ARG A 65 8.01 -4.15 -4.32
N ALA A 66 7.68 -3.47 -5.41
CA ALA A 66 6.70 -2.38 -5.42
C ALA A 66 5.32 -2.84 -4.93
N LEU A 67 4.85 -3.99 -5.40
CA LEU A 67 3.59 -4.60 -4.96
C LEU A 67 3.61 -4.96 -3.48
N ASN A 68 4.68 -5.61 -3.00
CA ASN A 68 4.78 -6.03 -1.60
C ASN A 68 4.87 -4.83 -0.66
N GLN A 69 5.62 -3.80 -1.02
CA GLN A 69 5.71 -2.57 -0.26
C GLN A 69 4.35 -1.88 -0.15
N THR A 70 3.65 -1.74 -1.28
CA THR A 70 2.30 -1.16 -1.34
C THR A 70 1.31 -1.95 -0.49
N ARG A 71 1.27 -3.28 -0.65
CA ARG A 71 0.38 -4.15 0.14
C ARG A 71 0.65 -4.05 1.64
N ARG A 72 1.92 -4.07 2.05
CA ARG A 72 2.31 -3.91 3.46
C ARG A 72 1.90 -2.55 4.00
N GLY A 73 2.10 -1.47 3.24
CA GLY A 73 1.69 -0.12 3.62
C GLY A 73 0.17 0.00 3.81
N ILE A 74 -0.62 -0.46 2.83
CA ILE A 74 -2.09 -0.48 2.89
C ILE A 74 -2.58 -1.30 4.09
N ARG A 75 -1.94 -2.43 4.38
CA ARG A 75 -2.26 -3.25 5.55
C ARG A 75 -2.04 -2.47 6.85
N ARG A 76 -0.91 -1.79 7.02
CA ARG A 76 -0.66 -0.97 8.22
C ARG A 76 -1.68 0.14 8.39
N ILE A 77 -2.03 0.83 7.30
CA ILE A 77 -3.09 1.86 7.30
C ILE A 77 -4.41 1.25 7.76
N SER A 78 -4.78 0.10 7.19
CA SER A 78 -6.03 -0.59 7.51
C SER A 78 -6.07 -1.05 8.97
N ASP A 79 -4.96 -1.60 9.47
CA ASP A 79 -4.85 -2.09 10.84
C ASP A 79 -4.91 -0.92 11.84
N GLY A 80 -4.28 0.22 11.53
CA GLY A 80 -4.39 1.46 12.32
C GLY A 80 -5.81 2.02 12.37
N ALA A 81 -6.51 2.06 11.22
CA ALA A 81 -7.89 2.51 11.15
C ALA A 81 -8.84 1.60 11.95
N ARG A 82 -8.69 0.28 11.81
CA ARG A 82 -9.46 -0.70 12.61
C ARG A 82 -9.18 -0.56 14.10
N TYR A 83 -7.92 -0.37 14.48
CA TYR A 83 -7.56 -0.17 15.87
C TYR A 83 -8.31 1.02 16.46
N ARG A 84 -8.37 2.17 15.76
CA ARG A 84 -9.13 3.34 16.24
C ARG A 84 -10.64 3.13 16.29
N LEU A 85 -11.22 2.36 15.36
CA LEU A 85 -12.65 2.06 15.35
C LEU A 85 -13.07 1.14 16.51
N HIS A 86 -12.19 0.24 16.92
CA HIS A 86 -12.46 -0.76 17.96
C HIS A 86 -11.78 -0.45 19.30
N ALA A 87 -10.96 0.60 19.37
CA ALA A 87 -10.37 1.04 20.63
C ALA A 87 -11.49 1.50 21.58
N PRO A 88 -11.51 1.03 22.84
CA PRO A 88 -12.47 1.50 23.81
C PRO A 88 -12.32 3.00 24.01
N LYS A 89 -13.43 3.75 23.90
CA LYS A 89 -13.45 5.17 24.22
C LYS A 89 -12.99 5.33 25.68
N PRO A 90 -12.06 6.25 26.00
CA PRO A 90 -11.66 6.46 27.39
C PRO A 90 -12.90 6.80 28.24
N PRO A 91 -12.98 6.27 29.48
CA PRO A 91 -14.11 6.52 30.35
C PRO A 91 -14.30 8.03 30.55
N ALA A 92 -15.55 8.49 30.56
CA ALA A 92 -15.91 9.90 30.63
C ALA A 92 -15.30 10.64 31.85
N SER A 93 -14.91 9.89 32.90
CA SER A 93 -14.26 10.40 34.10
C SER A 93 -12.88 11.03 33.88
N LEU A 94 -12.21 10.77 32.75
CA LEU A 94 -10.91 11.36 32.42
C LEU A 94 -11.01 12.59 31.48
N GLN A 95 -12.20 12.93 30.99
CA GLN A 95 -12.38 14.08 30.09
C GLN A 95 -12.55 15.41 30.84
N HIS A 96 -12.83 15.38 32.14
CA HIS A 96 -13.07 16.57 32.97
C HIS A 96 -11.84 17.06 33.75
N TYR A 97 -10.70 16.35 33.71
CA TYR A 97 -9.50 16.75 34.45
C TYR A 97 -8.57 17.73 33.69
N ALA A 98 -8.87 18.04 32.42
CA ALA A 98 -8.07 18.96 31.61
C ALA A 98 -8.62 20.40 31.55
N GLY A 99 -9.46 20.78 32.52
CA GLY A 99 -10.05 22.11 32.55
C GLY A 99 -10.56 22.49 33.93
N GLN A 100 -9.65 22.95 34.78
CA GLN A 100 -9.93 23.93 35.84
C GLN A 100 -8.59 24.49 36.37
N PRO A 101 -8.59 25.74 36.83
CA PRO A 101 -8.18 26.94 36.10
C PRO A 101 -6.69 27.26 36.11
#